data_AF-A0A0D7B5M4-F1
#
_entry.id   AF-A0A0D7B5M4-F1
#
_cell.length_a   1.000
_cell.length_b   1.000
_cell.length_c   1.000
_cell.angle_alpha   90.00
_cell.angle_beta   90.00
_cell.angle_gamma   90.00
#
_symmetry.space_group_name_H-M   'P 1'
#
loop_
_entity.id
_entity.type
_entity.pdbx_description
1 polymer ?
#
loop_
_entity_poly.entity_id
_entity_poly.type
_entity_poly.pdbx_seq_one_letter_code
_entity_poly.pdbx_strand_id
1 'polypeptide(L)'
;MSTVVQIGQAWHGFHRTKHLVIFGDSYSSVMGDHNERPVPTSAVPLAVPFPGTQDGLWNEPGRPNWVGHLLTKYRAGPLFQPGTTHQDPTWSKRPLLVYDYAEGGAEVMDVADQISCFLKSRTQPSLTAPAQALFVVWVGINDCADCHPENVEPLFYHIESLYRAGARNFLFIDVPPIHRSPALTPCEDERQESVPYLMWNKMLRDSAKTFANAHRDATVMVCSSFHMFQTILDYPEGYGFHRKDAYQSQGNIWYDCLHPTSAMHEQIAYCICKFLAGIRPHPSATA
;
A
#
# COMPACT_ATOMS: atom_id res chain seq x y z
N MET A 1 0.06 -14.82 5.63
CA MET A 1 -1.08 -14.28 6.42
C MET A 1 -0.72 -12.89 6.94
N SER A 2 -1.67 -11.95 6.95
CA SER A 2 -1.46 -10.62 7.56
C SER A 2 -1.27 -10.74 9.07
N THR A 3 -0.51 -9.85 9.67
CA THR A 3 -0.10 -9.94 11.09
C THR A 3 0.03 -8.56 11.70
N VAL A 4 -0.49 -8.41 12.92
CA VAL A 4 -0.19 -7.26 13.79
C VAL A 4 1.05 -7.63 14.60
N VAL A 5 2.16 -6.95 14.36
CA VAL A 5 3.42 -7.23 15.05
C VAL A 5 3.42 -6.54 16.43
N GLN A 6 3.00 -5.28 16.46
CA GLN A 6 2.92 -4.47 17.68
C GLN A 6 1.88 -3.37 17.52
N ILE A 7 1.15 -3.05 18.59
CA ILE A 7 0.26 -1.89 18.68
C ILE A 7 0.84 -0.89 19.67
N GLY A 8 1.24 0.27 19.17
CA GLY A 8 1.71 1.39 19.97
C GLY A 8 0.59 2.34 20.39
N GLN A 9 0.90 3.27 21.29
CA GLN A 9 -0.09 4.20 21.87
C GLN A 9 -0.76 5.10 20.83
N ALA A 10 -0.06 5.41 19.74
CA ALA A 10 -0.57 6.26 18.66
C ALA A 10 -1.63 5.57 17.79
N TRP A 11 -1.88 4.26 17.91
CA TRP A 11 -2.91 3.62 17.10
C TRP A 11 -4.30 3.78 17.70
N HIS A 12 -5.07 4.71 17.14
CA HIS A 12 -6.45 4.97 17.57
C HIS A 12 -7.49 4.25 16.67
N GLY A 13 -7.04 3.29 15.85
CA GLY A 13 -7.85 2.57 14.88
C GLY A 13 -7.94 3.27 13.52
N PHE A 14 -8.12 2.47 12.46
CA PHE A 14 -8.08 2.96 11.08
C PHE A 14 -9.11 4.05 10.75
N HIS A 15 -10.28 4.02 11.39
CA HIS A 15 -11.31 5.06 11.24
C HIS A 15 -10.88 6.45 11.72
N ARG A 16 -9.80 6.56 12.51
CA ARG A 16 -9.20 7.84 12.96
C ARG A 16 -8.11 8.35 12.02
N THR A 17 -7.61 7.52 11.11
CA THR A 17 -6.61 7.92 10.11
C THR A 17 -7.20 8.98 9.19
N LYS A 18 -6.49 10.11 9.08
CA LYS A 18 -6.80 11.24 8.18
C LYS A 18 -5.77 11.41 7.09
N HIS A 19 -4.54 11.01 7.33
CA HIS A 19 -3.45 11.10 6.38
C HIS A 19 -2.94 9.70 6.08
N LEU A 20 -2.94 9.33 4.81
CA LEU A 20 -2.30 8.13 4.31
C LEU A 20 -1.03 8.58 3.59
N VAL A 21 0.14 8.17 4.06
CA VAL A 21 1.42 8.45 3.41
C VAL A 21 1.90 7.14 2.80
N ILE A 22 2.12 7.10 1.50
CA ILE A 22 2.42 5.85 0.78
C ILE A 22 3.80 5.98 0.11
N PHE A 23 4.62 4.96 0.30
CA PHE A 23 5.88 4.76 -0.40
C PHE A 23 5.84 3.40 -1.09
N GLY A 24 6.40 3.29 -2.28
CA GLY A 24 6.33 2.04 -3.02
C GLY A 24 6.51 2.16 -4.52
N ASP A 25 5.93 1.18 -5.20
CA ASP A 25 6.10 0.96 -6.63
C ASP A 25 4.81 1.21 -7.46
N SER A 26 4.78 0.64 -8.68
CA SER A 26 3.67 0.73 -9.63
C SER A 26 2.33 0.25 -9.06
N TYR A 27 2.31 -0.63 -8.06
CA TYR A 27 1.06 -1.14 -7.49
C TYR A 27 0.33 -0.10 -6.66
N SER A 28 1.02 0.94 -6.20
CA SER A 28 0.43 2.02 -5.41
C SER A 28 0.40 3.36 -6.12
N SER A 29 1.28 3.60 -7.09
CA SER A 29 1.42 4.89 -7.76
C SER A 29 0.09 5.44 -8.30
N VAL A 30 -0.08 6.76 -8.14
CA VAL A 30 -1.19 7.56 -8.69
C VAL A 30 -0.69 8.79 -9.46
N MET A 31 0.63 9.01 -9.50
CA MET A 31 1.30 10.14 -10.14
C MET A 31 2.69 9.70 -10.59
N GLY A 32 3.10 10.10 -11.80
CA GLY A 32 4.36 9.66 -12.42
C GLY A 32 5.66 10.29 -11.89
N ASP A 33 5.62 11.33 -11.03
CA ASP A 33 6.81 11.95 -10.43
C ASP A 33 6.58 12.24 -8.95
N HIS A 34 7.58 11.97 -8.10
CA HIS A 34 7.51 12.18 -6.66
C HIS A 34 8.20 13.45 -6.12
N ASN A 35 8.90 14.22 -6.96
CA ASN A 35 9.74 15.35 -6.53
C ASN A 35 8.96 16.61 -6.09
N GLU A 36 7.87 16.96 -6.76
CA GLU A 36 7.05 18.15 -6.45
C GLU A 36 5.56 17.79 -6.36
N ARG A 37 5.09 17.46 -5.15
CA ARG A 37 3.69 17.05 -4.95
C ARG A 37 2.81 18.18 -4.42
N PRO A 38 1.67 18.49 -5.08
CA PRO A 38 0.66 19.37 -4.52
C PRO A 38 0.11 18.83 -3.19
N VAL A 39 -0.47 19.70 -2.39
CA VAL A 39 -1.06 19.29 -1.10
C VAL A 39 -2.42 18.67 -1.35
N PRO A 40 -2.69 17.43 -0.90
CA PRO A 40 -4.02 16.84 -1.01
C PRO A 40 -5.02 17.66 -0.19
N THR A 41 -6.21 17.85 -0.74
CA THR A 41 -7.32 18.57 -0.10
C THR A 41 -8.57 17.70 -0.08
N SER A 42 -9.61 18.11 0.65
CA SER A 42 -10.90 17.42 0.59
C SER A 42 -11.52 17.44 -0.81
N ALA A 43 -11.20 18.43 -1.65
CA ALA A 43 -11.67 18.48 -3.04
C ALA A 43 -10.85 17.57 -3.96
N VAL A 44 -9.54 17.45 -3.71
CA VAL A 44 -8.59 16.67 -4.51
C VAL A 44 -7.73 15.81 -3.56
N PRO A 45 -8.26 14.68 -3.05
CA PRO A 45 -7.62 13.92 -1.96
C PRO A 45 -6.35 13.17 -2.36
N LEU A 46 -6.15 12.93 -3.66
CA LEU A 46 -4.93 12.34 -4.21
C LEU A 46 -3.90 13.41 -4.61
N ALA A 47 -4.18 14.70 -4.38
CA ALA A 47 -3.45 15.85 -4.94
C ALA A 47 -3.41 15.94 -6.48
N VAL A 48 -4.01 14.97 -7.18
CA VAL A 48 -4.23 14.92 -8.63
C VAL A 48 -5.69 14.61 -8.95
N PRO A 49 -6.17 14.89 -10.18
CA PRO A 49 -7.49 14.44 -10.62
C PRO A 49 -7.66 12.94 -10.40
N PHE A 50 -8.81 12.55 -9.83
CA PHE A 50 -9.14 11.13 -9.66
C PHE A 50 -9.27 10.45 -11.03
N PRO A 51 -8.78 9.21 -11.21
CA PRO A 51 -8.19 8.32 -10.21
C PRO A 51 -6.68 8.47 -9.97
N GLY A 52 -6.01 9.35 -10.72
CA GLY A 52 -4.57 9.49 -10.80
C GLY A 52 -4.20 10.11 -12.15
N THR A 53 -2.92 10.41 -12.37
CA THR A 53 -2.44 10.86 -13.69
C THR A 53 -2.31 9.68 -14.65
N GLN A 54 -2.38 9.95 -15.95
CA GLN A 54 -2.33 8.89 -16.97
C GLN A 54 -1.00 8.12 -16.98
N ASP A 55 0.10 8.81 -16.66
CA ASP A 55 1.46 8.29 -16.55
C ASP A 55 1.79 7.76 -15.13
N GLY A 56 0.89 7.94 -14.17
CA GLY A 56 1.08 7.53 -12.78
C GLY A 56 0.32 6.25 -12.41
N LEU A 57 -0.52 5.72 -13.29
CA LEU A 57 -1.32 4.52 -13.04
C LEU A 57 -0.84 3.37 -13.93
N TRP A 58 -0.72 2.19 -13.34
CA TRP A 58 -0.24 0.98 -14.01
C TRP A 58 -1.34 -0.07 -14.22
N ASN A 59 -2.60 0.37 -14.18
CA ASN A 59 -3.78 -0.43 -14.49
C ASN A 59 -4.55 0.20 -15.66
N GLU A 60 -5.78 -0.24 -15.92
CA GLU A 60 -6.58 0.23 -17.05
C GLU A 60 -6.76 1.77 -17.03
N PRO A 61 -6.66 2.43 -18.20
CA PRO A 61 -6.83 3.87 -18.30
C PRO A 61 -8.14 4.36 -17.68
N GLY A 62 -8.04 5.39 -16.84
CA GLY A 62 -9.19 6.01 -16.17
C GLY A 62 -9.84 5.15 -15.08
N ARG A 63 -9.23 4.04 -14.67
CA ARG A 63 -9.70 3.20 -13.56
C ARG A 63 -8.79 3.34 -12.33
N PRO A 64 -9.32 3.32 -11.11
CA PRO A 64 -8.52 3.43 -9.90
C PRO A 64 -7.76 2.15 -9.55
N ASN A 65 -6.57 2.32 -8.96
CA ASN A 65 -5.87 1.28 -8.23
C ASN A 65 -6.46 1.13 -6.80
N TRP A 66 -5.78 0.38 -5.92
CA TRP A 66 -6.27 0.09 -4.57
C TRP A 66 -6.41 1.35 -3.70
N VAL A 67 -5.57 2.37 -3.93
CA VAL A 67 -5.62 3.66 -3.23
C VAL A 67 -6.92 4.39 -3.56
N GLY A 68 -7.28 4.42 -4.85
CA GLY A 68 -8.55 4.99 -5.29
C GLY A 68 -9.78 4.23 -4.79
N HIS A 69 -9.74 2.89 -4.76
CA HIS A 69 -10.83 2.07 -4.19
C HIS A 69 -10.96 2.24 -2.68
N LEU A 70 -9.85 2.43 -1.97
CA LEU A 70 -9.87 2.70 -0.53
C LEU A 70 -10.63 4.01 -0.23
N LEU A 71 -10.43 5.05 -1.04
CA LEU A 71 -11.10 6.34 -0.91
C LEU A 71 -12.60 6.27 -1.22
N THR A 72 -13.01 5.38 -2.13
CA THR A 72 -14.35 5.43 -2.75
C THR A 72 -15.29 4.31 -2.30
N LYS A 73 -14.78 3.18 -1.77
CA LYS A 73 -15.61 1.99 -1.50
C LYS A 73 -15.53 1.46 -0.07
N TYR A 74 -14.32 1.31 0.49
CA TYR A 74 -14.14 0.38 1.61
C TYR A 74 -13.86 0.99 2.98
N ARG A 75 -13.37 2.23 3.03
CA ARG A 75 -13.00 2.85 4.31
C ARG A 75 -14.18 2.88 5.28
N ALA A 76 -13.92 2.49 6.54
CA ALA A 76 -14.81 2.76 7.67
C ALA A 76 -14.82 4.27 7.99
N GLY A 77 -15.58 5.04 7.22
CA GLY A 77 -15.61 6.50 7.29
C GLY A 77 -16.33 7.12 6.09
N PRO A 78 -16.32 8.45 5.96
CA PRO A 78 -16.87 9.08 4.77
C PRO A 78 -16.03 8.69 3.55
N LEU A 79 -16.75 8.42 2.45
CA LEU A 79 -16.18 8.05 1.15
C LEU A 79 -16.12 9.28 0.25
N PHE A 80 -15.07 9.35 -0.55
CA PHE A 80 -14.95 10.36 -1.60
C PHE A 80 -15.83 9.97 -2.79
N GLN A 81 -16.56 10.95 -3.33
CA GLN A 81 -17.39 10.77 -4.52
C GLN A 81 -16.71 11.46 -5.71
N PRO A 82 -15.98 10.75 -6.58
CA PRO A 82 -15.31 11.38 -7.71
C PRO A 82 -16.32 11.96 -8.71
N GLY A 83 -15.93 13.04 -9.40
CA GLY A 83 -16.75 13.64 -10.47
C GLY A 83 -17.91 14.52 -10.02
N THR A 84 -18.08 14.75 -8.71
CA THR A 84 -19.09 15.69 -8.18
C THR A 84 -18.47 16.83 -7.38
N THR A 85 -19.03 18.02 -7.52
CA THR A 85 -18.73 19.20 -6.70
C THR A 85 -19.40 19.15 -5.33
N HIS A 86 -20.39 18.27 -5.15
CA HIS A 86 -21.16 18.10 -3.93
C HIS A 86 -20.74 16.82 -3.20
N GLN A 87 -19.64 16.91 -2.45
CA GLN A 87 -19.23 15.84 -1.55
C GLN A 87 -20.20 15.72 -0.37
N ASP A 88 -20.28 14.52 0.22
CA ASP A 88 -20.96 14.32 1.51
C ASP A 88 -20.42 15.34 2.54
N PRO A 89 -21.27 16.08 3.27
CA PRO A 89 -20.81 17.04 4.27
C PRO A 89 -19.88 16.43 5.35
N THR A 90 -19.98 15.13 5.61
CA THR A 90 -19.11 14.40 6.53
C THR A 90 -17.71 14.13 5.94
N TRP A 91 -17.58 14.04 4.61
CA TRP A 91 -16.28 13.94 3.93
C TRP A 91 -15.46 15.20 4.15
N SER A 92 -16.03 16.38 3.87
CA SER A 92 -15.34 17.65 4.05
C SER A 92 -14.84 17.89 5.48
N LYS A 93 -15.50 17.28 6.48
CA LYS A 93 -15.10 17.36 7.90
C LYS A 93 -13.98 16.39 8.27
N ARG A 94 -13.88 15.24 7.60
CA ARG A 94 -12.95 14.14 7.94
C ARG A 94 -12.44 13.44 6.68
N PRO A 95 -11.81 14.17 5.74
CA PRO A 95 -11.31 13.56 4.52
C PRO A 95 -10.19 12.58 4.86
N LEU A 96 -10.01 11.57 4.01
CA LEU A 96 -8.74 10.85 3.95
C LEU A 96 -7.91 11.54 2.87
N LEU A 97 -6.81 12.15 3.28
CA LEU A 97 -5.87 12.82 2.39
C LEU A 97 -4.70 11.89 2.13
N VAL A 98 -4.38 11.68 0.86
CA VAL A 98 -3.34 10.75 0.43
C VAL A 98 -2.13 11.53 -0.05
N TYR A 99 -1.01 11.27 0.63
CA TYR A 99 0.32 11.71 0.26
C TYR A 99 1.03 10.48 -0.31
N ASP A 100 0.69 10.17 -1.55
CA ASP A 100 1.35 9.09 -2.28
C ASP A 100 2.72 9.59 -2.74
N TYR A 101 3.76 8.77 -2.65
CA TYR A 101 5.08 9.00 -3.24
C TYR A 101 5.52 7.81 -4.11
N ALA A 102 4.68 6.78 -4.25
CA ALA A 102 5.00 5.59 -5.01
C ALA A 102 5.16 5.90 -6.50
N GLU A 103 6.10 5.20 -7.14
CA GLU A 103 6.48 5.42 -8.54
C GLU A 103 6.71 4.07 -9.23
N GLY A 104 6.34 3.98 -10.51
CA GLY A 104 6.52 2.74 -11.26
C GLY A 104 7.98 2.32 -11.36
N GLY A 105 8.25 1.03 -11.21
CA GLY A 105 9.61 0.48 -11.27
C GLY A 105 10.47 0.72 -10.02
N ALA A 106 9.96 1.44 -9.02
CA ALA A 106 10.73 1.74 -7.81
C ALA A 106 11.18 0.47 -7.05
N GLU A 107 12.44 0.51 -6.61
CA GLU A 107 13.07 -0.42 -5.68
C GLU A 107 13.23 0.22 -4.29
N VAL A 108 13.86 -0.50 -3.36
CA VAL A 108 14.14 0.04 -2.02
C VAL A 108 14.98 1.31 -2.06
N MET A 109 15.93 1.42 -3.01
CA MET A 109 16.76 2.61 -3.13
C MET A 109 15.93 3.84 -3.54
N ASP A 110 14.95 3.68 -4.43
CA ASP A 110 14.03 4.76 -4.79
C ASP A 110 13.11 5.13 -3.63
N VAL A 111 12.70 4.15 -2.80
CA VAL A 111 11.94 4.44 -1.57
C VAL A 111 12.74 5.32 -0.60
N ALA A 112 14.08 5.23 -0.58
CA ALA A 112 14.91 6.16 0.17
C ALA A 112 14.71 7.60 -0.30
N ASP A 113 14.66 7.82 -1.61
CA ASP A 113 14.44 9.13 -2.22
C ASP A 113 13.01 9.61 -2.03
N GLN A 114 12.02 8.72 -2.14
CA GLN A 114 10.62 9.04 -1.82
C GLN A 114 10.46 9.51 -0.36
N ILE A 115 11.10 8.81 0.60
CA ILE A 115 11.12 9.20 2.02
C ILE A 115 11.85 10.54 2.21
N SER A 116 12.97 10.73 1.52
CA SER A 116 13.75 11.97 1.54
C SER A 116 12.91 13.16 1.06
N CYS A 117 12.17 12.99 -0.03
CA CYS A 117 11.24 13.99 -0.58
C CYS A 117 10.12 14.31 0.40
N PHE A 118 9.50 13.29 1.01
CA PHE A 118 8.51 13.49 2.06
C PHE A 118 9.07 14.33 3.22
N LEU A 119 10.20 13.92 3.81
CA LEU A 119 10.78 14.57 4.99
C LEU A 119 11.23 16.01 4.72
N LYS A 120 11.66 16.33 3.49
CA LYS A 120 12.03 17.69 3.07
C LYS A 120 10.82 18.55 2.69
N SER A 121 9.68 17.95 2.39
CA SER A 121 8.49 18.66 1.96
C SER A 121 7.98 19.60 3.05
N ARG A 122 7.70 20.84 2.66
CA ARG A 122 7.06 21.84 3.54
C ARG A 122 5.55 21.66 3.64
N THR A 123 4.98 20.76 2.85
CA THR A 123 3.55 20.52 2.72
C THR A 123 3.11 19.15 3.22
N GLN A 124 4.04 18.36 3.78
CA GLN A 124 3.73 17.09 4.44
C GLN A 124 2.76 17.29 5.61
N PRO A 125 1.92 16.28 5.96
CA PRO A 125 1.03 16.36 7.10
C PRO A 125 1.86 16.52 8.38
N SER A 126 1.34 17.27 9.35
CA SER A 126 2.02 17.45 10.63
C SER A 126 2.17 16.11 11.36
N LEU A 127 3.42 15.73 11.65
CA LEU A 127 3.74 14.52 12.40
C LEU A 127 3.60 14.68 13.92
N THR A 128 3.21 15.87 14.38
CA THR A 128 2.90 16.14 15.79
C THR A 128 1.61 15.46 16.26
N ALA A 129 0.77 15.00 15.33
CA ALA A 129 -0.44 14.22 15.61
C ALA A 129 -0.33 12.80 15.03
N PRO A 130 0.59 11.95 15.54
CA PRO A 130 0.93 10.67 14.94
C PRO A 130 -0.27 9.73 14.81
N ALA A 131 -1.27 9.85 15.69
CA ALA A 131 -2.49 9.05 15.65
C ALA A 131 -3.39 9.29 14.42
N GLN A 132 -3.14 10.35 13.66
CA GLN A 132 -3.92 10.68 12.45
C GLN A 132 -3.24 10.24 11.15
N ALA A 133 -1.99 9.76 11.21
CA ALA A 133 -1.21 9.35 10.04
C ALA A 133 -0.96 7.84 10.05
N LEU A 134 -1.11 7.21 8.88
CA LEU A 134 -0.67 5.85 8.59
C LEU A 134 0.34 5.89 7.45
N PHE A 135 1.52 5.33 7.70
CA PHE A 135 2.59 5.20 6.72
C PHE A 135 2.54 3.81 6.12
N VAL A 136 2.31 3.72 4.81
CA VAL A 136 2.23 2.48 4.06
C VAL A 136 3.47 2.34 3.19
N VAL A 137 4.08 1.15 3.23
CA VAL A 137 5.23 0.82 2.40
C VAL A 137 4.90 -0.46 1.65
N TRP A 138 4.86 -0.39 0.32
CA TRP A 138 4.67 -1.54 -0.55
C TRP A 138 5.67 -1.48 -1.71
N VAL A 139 6.78 -2.19 -1.53
CA VAL A 139 7.91 -2.26 -2.47
C VAL A 139 8.51 -3.67 -2.42
N GLY A 140 9.35 -4.00 -3.39
CA GLY A 140 10.10 -5.25 -3.47
C GLY A 140 9.78 -6.11 -4.68
N ILE A 141 8.73 -5.76 -5.44
CA ILE A 141 8.40 -6.49 -6.68
C ILE A 141 9.58 -6.36 -7.66
N ASN A 142 10.08 -5.14 -7.84
CA ASN A 142 11.21 -4.84 -8.72
C ASN A 142 12.53 -5.40 -8.14
N ASP A 143 12.80 -5.24 -6.84
CA ASP A 143 13.99 -5.83 -6.20
C ASP A 143 14.05 -7.36 -6.37
N CYS A 144 12.91 -8.06 -6.30
CA CYS A 144 12.85 -9.51 -6.54
C CYS A 144 13.08 -9.86 -8.02
N ALA A 145 12.63 -9.03 -8.95
CA ALA A 145 12.84 -9.23 -10.39
C ALA A 145 14.33 -9.05 -10.76
N ASP A 146 15.02 -8.13 -10.09
CA ASP A 146 16.45 -7.87 -10.28
C ASP A 146 17.36 -8.77 -9.44
N CYS A 147 16.81 -9.79 -8.78
CA CYS A 147 17.53 -10.77 -7.96
C CYS A 147 18.23 -10.17 -6.72
N HIS A 148 17.69 -9.11 -6.12
CA HIS A 148 18.18 -8.47 -4.89
C HIS A 148 17.21 -8.57 -3.69
N PRO A 149 16.70 -9.76 -3.34
CA PRO A 149 15.74 -9.90 -2.25
C PRO A 149 16.26 -9.48 -0.86
N GLU A 150 17.58 -9.30 -0.71
CA GLU A 150 18.27 -8.86 0.49
C GLU A 150 18.10 -7.36 0.83
N ASN A 151 17.62 -6.54 -0.12
CA ASN A 151 17.47 -5.09 0.05
C ASN A 151 16.48 -4.66 1.14
N VAL A 152 15.76 -5.60 1.77
CA VAL A 152 14.89 -5.32 2.92
C VAL A 152 15.64 -4.68 4.09
N GLU A 153 16.91 -5.01 4.33
CA GLU A 153 17.65 -4.38 5.43
C GLU A 153 17.87 -2.86 5.20
N PRO A 154 18.40 -2.43 4.03
CA PRO A 154 18.41 -1.01 3.64
C PRO A 154 17.06 -0.30 3.78
N LEU A 155 15.94 -0.97 3.45
CA LEU A 155 14.61 -0.38 3.61
C LEU A 155 14.35 0.10 5.05
N PHE A 156 14.62 -0.75 6.04
CA PHE A 156 14.37 -0.39 7.45
C PHE A 156 15.32 0.68 7.98
N TYR A 157 16.51 0.84 7.40
CA TYR A 157 17.36 1.99 7.67
C TYR A 157 16.68 3.31 7.27
N HIS A 158 15.94 3.34 6.16
CA HIS A 158 15.18 4.53 5.75
C HIS A 158 13.89 4.72 6.56
N ILE A 159 13.20 3.64 6.94
CA ILE A 159 12.03 3.69 7.84
C ILE A 159 12.38 4.32 9.19
N GLU A 160 13.58 4.08 9.71
CA GLU A 160 14.08 4.71 10.93
C GLU A 160 14.04 6.25 10.84
N SER A 161 14.27 6.82 9.65
CA SER A 161 14.20 8.27 9.44
C SER A 161 12.79 8.81 9.59
N LEU A 162 11.78 8.10 9.08
CA LEU A 162 10.36 8.45 9.29
C LEU A 162 10.00 8.39 10.77
N TYR A 163 10.42 7.35 11.48
CA TYR A 163 10.16 7.20 12.91
C TYR A 163 10.78 8.34 13.72
N ARG A 164 12.04 8.69 13.45
CA ARG A 164 12.73 9.83 14.09
C ARG A 164 12.04 11.16 13.81
N ALA A 165 11.40 11.30 12.65
CA ALA A 165 10.60 12.48 12.30
C ALA A 165 9.22 12.52 12.98
N GLY A 166 8.79 11.45 13.67
CA GLY A 166 7.53 11.39 14.42
C GLY A 166 6.50 10.40 13.87
N ALA A 167 6.80 9.66 12.80
CA ALA A 167 5.93 8.59 12.33
C ALA A 167 5.79 7.50 13.40
N ARG A 168 4.56 7.01 13.64
CA ARG A 168 4.29 5.98 14.65
C ARG A 168 3.41 4.83 14.20
N ASN A 169 2.68 4.94 13.09
CA ASN A 169 1.83 3.87 12.60
C ASN A 169 2.32 3.43 11.23
N PHE A 170 2.84 2.20 11.15
CA PHE A 170 3.44 1.64 9.94
C PHE A 170 2.66 0.41 9.48
N LEU A 171 2.32 0.40 8.20
CA LEU A 171 1.82 -0.76 7.49
C LEU A 171 2.83 -1.14 6.40
N PHE A 172 3.44 -2.30 6.53
CA PHE A 172 4.24 -2.92 5.48
C PHE A 172 3.36 -3.91 4.71
N ILE A 173 3.45 -3.90 3.38
CA ILE A 173 2.78 -4.89 2.54
C ILE A 173 3.86 -5.76 1.92
N ASP A 174 3.73 -7.08 2.15
CA ASP A 174 4.66 -8.06 1.58
C ASP A 174 4.44 -8.24 0.07
N VAL A 175 5.41 -8.75 -0.69
CA VAL A 175 5.28 -8.88 -2.15
C VAL A 175 4.29 -10.01 -2.52
N PRO A 176 3.49 -9.82 -3.58
CA PRO A 176 2.56 -10.84 -4.05
C PRO A 176 3.31 -12.04 -4.68
N PRO A 177 2.64 -13.17 -4.98
CA PRO A 177 3.26 -14.31 -5.62
C PRO A 177 3.46 -14.03 -7.12
N ILE A 178 4.37 -13.12 -7.46
CA ILE A 178 4.59 -12.65 -8.85
C ILE A 178 5.02 -13.79 -9.79
N HIS A 179 5.62 -14.87 -9.27
CA HIS A 179 5.83 -16.13 -10.01
C HIS A 179 4.57 -16.71 -10.66
N ARG A 180 3.37 -16.32 -10.23
CA ARG A 180 2.09 -16.71 -10.83
C ARG A 180 1.52 -15.69 -11.83
N SER A 181 2.19 -14.55 -12.00
CA SER A 181 1.79 -13.55 -12.98
C SER A 181 2.13 -14.01 -14.40
N PRO A 182 1.39 -13.56 -15.43
CA PRO A 182 1.71 -13.87 -16.83
C PRO A 182 3.06 -13.34 -17.33
N ALA A 183 3.77 -12.51 -16.55
CA ALA A 183 5.09 -12.00 -16.88
C ALA A 183 6.18 -13.08 -16.82
N LEU A 184 5.96 -14.12 -16.03
CA LEU A 184 6.85 -15.25 -15.92
C LEU A 184 6.30 -16.42 -16.72
N THR A 185 7.15 -17.03 -17.53
CA THR A 185 6.78 -18.24 -18.27
C THR A 185 6.59 -19.37 -17.25
N PRO A 186 5.47 -20.11 -17.28
CA PRO A 186 5.27 -21.24 -16.38
C PRO A 186 6.44 -22.22 -16.51
N CYS A 187 7.23 -22.34 -15.43
CA CYS A 187 8.27 -23.35 -15.29
C CYS A 187 7.66 -24.64 -14.73
N GLU A 188 8.32 -25.78 -14.91
CA GLU A 188 7.86 -27.06 -14.36
C GLU A 188 7.85 -27.08 -12.82
N ASP A 189 8.64 -26.22 -12.15
CA ASP A 189 8.71 -26.13 -10.69
C ASP A 189 8.34 -24.74 -10.14
N GLU A 190 7.03 -24.49 -9.99
CA GLU A 190 6.49 -23.29 -9.35
C GLU A 190 7.08 -23.03 -7.94
N ARG A 191 7.54 -24.07 -7.23
CA ARG A 191 8.11 -23.89 -5.88
C ARG A 191 9.43 -23.15 -5.96
N GLN A 192 10.27 -23.46 -6.95
CA GLN A 192 11.55 -22.80 -7.14
C GLN A 192 11.37 -21.32 -7.51
N GLU A 193 10.43 -21.01 -8.40
CA GLU A 193 10.11 -19.63 -8.80
C GLU A 193 9.54 -18.78 -7.65
N SER A 194 8.92 -19.42 -6.66
CA SER A 194 8.39 -18.71 -5.49
C SER A 194 9.46 -18.25 -4.50
N VAL A 195 10.68 -18.80 -4.56
CA VAL A 195 11.73 -18.62 -3.54
C VAL A 195 12.11 -17.15 -3.31
N PRO A 196 12.40 -16.33 -4.34
CA PRO A 196 12.79 -14.93 -4.11
C PRO A 196 11.72 -14.14 -3.34
N TYR A 197 10.46 -14.30 -3.74
CA TYR A 197 9.32 -13.63 -3.11
C TYR A 197 9.08 -14.09 -1.68
N LEU A 198 9.21 -15.40 -1.41
CA LEU A 198 9.10 -15.94 -0.06
C LEU A 198 10.26 -15.47 0.84
N MET A 199 11.47 -15.36 0.28
CA MET A 199 12.64 -14.87 0.99
C MET A 199 12.48 -13.39 1.34
N TRP A 200 12.10 -12.54 0.39
CA TRP A 200 11.76 -11.13 0.64
C TRP A 200 10.71 -11.00 1.75
N ASN A 201 9.60 -11.73 1.63
CA ASN A 201 8.49 -11.67 2.57
C ASN A 201 8.90 -12.12 3.97
N LYS A 202 9.80 -13.11 4.08
CA LYS A 202 10.36 -13.54 5.35
C LYS A 202 11.25 -12.43 5.95
N MET A 203 12.16 -11.87 5.17
CA MET A 203 13.04 -10.79 5.60
C MET A 203 12.25 -9.56 6.06
N LEU A 204 11.23 -9.14 5.28
CA LEU A 204 10.37 -8.01 5.62
C LEU A 204 9.69 -8.20 6.98
N ARG A 205 9.19 -9.41 7.25
CA ARG A 205 8.55 -9.74 8.53
C ARG A 205 9.52 -9.77 9.70
N ASP A 206 10.72 -10.30 9.49
CA ASP A 206 11.72 -10.38 10.55
C ASP A 206 12.29 -8.99 10.87
N SER A 207 12.56 -8.16 9.85
CA SER A 207 12.94 -6.76 10.03
C SER A 207 11.83 -5.93 10.69
N ALA A 208 10.56 -6.15 10.33
CA ALA A 208 9.42 -5.49 10.99
C ALA A 208 9.34 -5.85 12.48
N LYS A 209 9.59 -7.11 12.87
CA LYS A 209 9.67 -7.52 14.28
C LYS A 209 10.83 -6.86 15.01
N THR A 210 12.01 -6.80 14.38
CA THR A 210 13.19 -6.13 14.93
C THR A 210 12.91 -4.65 15.17
N PHE A 211 12.34 -3.95 14.19
CA PHE A 211 11.94 -2.55 14.29
C PHE A 211 10.91 -2.32 15.39
N ALA A 212 9.86 -3.16 15.46
CA ALA A 212 8.86 -3.09 16.53
C ALA A 212 9.47 -3.26 17.93
N ASN A 213 10.41 -4.20 18.07
CA ASN A 213 11.09 -4.44 19.34
C ASN A 213 11.98 -3.26 19.78
N ALA A 214 12.61 -2.56 18.82
CA ALA A 214 13.40 -1.37 19.09
C ALA A 214 12.53 -0.15 19.44
N HIS A 215 11.33 -0.05 18.87
CA HIS A 215 10.44 1.11 18.99
C HIS A 215 9.08 0.73 19.56
N ARG A 216 9.03 0.56 20.89
CA ARG A 216 7.84 0.03 21.61
C ARG A 216 6.59 0.90 21.53
N ASP A 217 6.74 2.19 21.24
CA ASP A 217 5.65 3.14 21.04
C ASP A 217 5.11 3.17 19.60
N ALA A 218 5.78 2.50 18.66
CA ALA A 218 5.33 2.36 17.29
C ALA A 218 4.33 1.20 17.11
N THR A 219 3.36 1.43 16.25
CA THR A 219 2.46 0.42 15.71
C THR A 219 3.05 -0.13 14.43
N VAL A 220 3.21 -1.44 14.35
CA VAL A 220 3.82 -2.14 13.23
C VAL A 220 2.92 -3.27 12.77
N MET A 221 2.48 -3.19 11.52
CA MET A 221 1.54 -4.11 10.90
C MET A 221 2.13 -4.62 9.58
N VAL A 222 1.92 -5.89 9.28
CA VAL A 222 2.31 -6.49 8.00
C VAL A 222 1.06 -7.05 7.32
N CYS A 223 0.64 -6.48 6.20
CA CYS A 223 -0.42 -7.03 5.37
C CYS A 223 0.20 -7.99 4.34
N SER A 224 -0.41 -9.16 4.15
CA SER A 224 0.14 -10.20 3.28
C SER A 224 -0.50 -10.18 1.91
N SER A 225 0.06 -9.44 0.96
CA SER A 225 -0.40 -9.49 -0.44
C SER A 225 -0.10 -10.85 -1.05
N PHE A 226 0.95 -11.54 -0.60
CA PHE A 226 1.23 -12.92 -1.00
C PHE A 226 0.02 -13.83 -0.77
N HIS A 227 -0.52 -13.80 0.45
CA HIS A 227 -1.66 -14.61 0.82
C HIS A 227 -2.96 -14.15 0.15
N MET A 228 -3.16 -12.84 -0.01
CA MET A 228 -4.33 -12.28 -0.70
C MET A 228 -4.41 -12.77 -2.14
N PHE A 229 -3.33 -12.55 -2.91
CA PHE A 229 -3.24 -12.98 -4.31
C PHE A 229 -3.33 -14.49 -4.42
N GLN A 230 -2.60 -15.26 -3.60
CA GLN A 230 -2.68 -16.72 -3.65
C GLN A 230 -4.12 -17.21 -3.46
N THR A 231 -4.85 -16.66 -2.50
CA THR A 231 -6.24 -17.06 -2.24
C THR A 231 -7.16 -16.72 -3.42
N ILE A 232 -7.00 -15.54 -4.03
CA ILE A 232 -7.83 -15.11 -5.16
C ILE A 232 -7.49 -15.92 -6.42
N LEU A 233 -6.21 -16.16 -6.69
CA LEU A 233 -5.77 -16.94 -7.84
C LEU A 233 -6.14 -18.42 -7.72
N ASP A 234 -6.21 -18.98 -6.50
CA ASP A 234 -6.65 -20.36 -6.26
C ASP A 234 -8.18 -20.51 -6.38
N TYR A 235 -8.94 -19.48 -6.04
CA TYR A 235 -10.41 -19.49 -6.02
C TYR A 235 -11.06 -18.27 -6.69
N PRO A 236 -10.74 -17.96 -7.96
CA PRO A 236 -11.11 -16.70 -8.61
C PRO A 236 -12.63 -16.46 -8.69
N GLU A 237 -13.42 -17.52 -8.87
CA GLU A 237 -14.88 -17.46 -8.96
C GLU A 237 -15.53 -16.94 -7.68
N GLY A 238 -14.92 -17.20 -6.51
CA GLY A 238 -15.39 -16.66 -5.22
C GLY A 238 -15.23 -15.14 -5.10
N TYR A 239 -14.43 -14.54 -5.98
CA TYR A 239 -14.14 -13.10 -6.00
C TYR A 239 -14.69 -12.41 -7.26
N GLY A 240 -15.51 -13.11 -8.04
CA GLY A 240 -16.15 -12.56 -9.25
C GLY A 240 -15.29 -12.63 -10.52
N PHE A 241 -14.21 -13.42 -10.51
CA PHE A 241 -13.37 -13.67 -11.68
C PHE A 241 -13.63 -15.06 -12.27
N HIS A 242 -13.24 -15.28 -13.52
CA HIS A 242 -13.24 -16.61 -14.11
C HIS A 242 -11.95 -17.37 -13.78
N ARG A 243 -12.01 -18.70 -13.73
CA ARG A 243 -10.84 -19.57 -13.50
C ARG A 243 -9.65 -19.28 -14.41
N LYS A 244 -9.92 -18.98 -15.68
CA LYS A 244 -8.89 -18.65 -16.67
C LYS A 244 -8.18 -17.33 -16.39
N ASP A 245 -8.82 -16.40 -15.69
CA ASP A 245 -8.30 -15.04 -15.48
C ASP A 245 -7.04 -15.05 -14.61
N ALA A 246 -6.82 -16.10 -13.81
CA ALA A 246 -5.65 -16.27 -12.96
C ALA A 246 -4.32 -16.34 -13.74
N TYR A 247 -4.38 -16.70 -15.03
CA TYR A 247 -3.21 -16.96 -15.88
C TYR A 247 -3.17 -16.09 -17.14
N GLN A 248 -4.17 -15.22 -17.35
CA GLN A 248 -4.31 -14.44 -18.58
C GLN A 248 -3.79 -13.02 -18.39
N SER A 249 -2.84 -12.63 -19.23
CA SER A 249 -2.53 -11.21 -19.44
C SER A 249 -3.67 -10.52 -20.18
N GLN A 250 -3.86 -9.22 -19.94
CA GLN A 250 -4.97 -8.45 -20.50
C GLN A 250 -6.35 -9.09 -20.19
N GLY A 251 -6.45 -9.69 -19.00
CA GLY A 251 -7.64 -10.37 -18.49
C GLY A 251 -8.36 -9.54 -17.43
N ASN A 252 -9.15 -10.22 -16.59
CA ASN A 252 -9.88 -9.54 -15.50
C ASN A 252 -9.09 -9.43 -14.20
N ILE A 253 -8.00 -10.18 -14.02
CA ILE A 253 -7.11 -10.10 -12.85
C ILE A 253 -5.83 -9.31 -13.20
N TRP A 254 -5.21 -9.62 -14.34
CA TRP A 254 -3.99 -8.97 -14.80
C TRP A 254 -4.29 -8.03 -15.98
N TYR A 255 -4.03 -6.74 -15.81
CA TYR A 255 -4.19 -5.72 -16.85
C TYR A 255 -3.17 -5.91 -17.98
N ASP A 256 -1.91 -6.14 -17.62
CA ASP A 256 -0.86 -6.55 -18.54
C ASP A 256 -0.29 -7.90 -18.08
N CYS A 257 1.01 -8.15 -18.26
CA CYS A 257 1.62 -9.39 -17.80
C CYS A 257 1.97 -9.38 -16.29
N LEU A 258 2.03 -8.20 -15.66
CA LEU A 258 2.48 -8.02 -14.29
C LEU A 258 1.44 -7.31 -13.43
N HIS A 259 0.82 -6.26 -13.93
CA HIS A 259 0.04 -5.33 -13.14
C HIS A 259 -1.42 -5.80 -12.98
N PRO A 260 -2.02 -5.64 -11.78
CA PRO A 260 -3.42 -6.00 -11.57
C PRO A 260 -4.38 -5.05 -12.28
N THR A 261 -5.54 -5.57 -12.67
CA THR A 261 -6.68 -4.75 -13.07
C THR A 261 -7.23 -3.94 -11.90
N SER A 262 -8.03 -2.92 -12.19
CA SER A 262 -8.79 -2.16 -11.20
C SER A 262 -9.73 -3.06 -10.39
N ALA A 263 -10.28 -4.11 -11.01
CA ALA A 263 -11.11 -5.10 -10.31
C ALA A 263 -10.30 -5.92 -9.29
N MET A 264 -9.05 -6.28 -9.62
CA MET A 264 -8.16 -6.94 -8.66
C MET A 264 -7.69 -5.96 -7.57
N HIS A 265 -7.39 -4.70 -7.94
CA HIS A 265 -7.11 -3.62 -6.99
C HIS A 265 -8.25 -3.34 -6.03
N GLU A 266 -9.50 -3.53 -6.46
CA GLU A 266 -10.67 -3.46 -5.59
C GLU A 266 -10.63 -4.54 -4.51
N GLN A 267 -10.29 -5.79 -4.86
CA GLN A 267 -10.10 -6.87 -3.89
C GLN A 267 -8.94 -6.59 -2.93
N ILE A 268 -7.81 -6.06 -3.45
CA ILE A 268 -6.68 -5.63 -2.62
C ILE A 268 -7.12 -4.58 -1.59
N ALA A 269 -7.84 -3.54 -2.04
CA ALA A 269 -8.35 -2.48 -1.16
C ALA A 269 -9.31 -3.04 -0.10
N TYR A 270 -10.21 -3.94 -0.48
CA TYR A 270 -11.11 -4.63 0.44
C TYR A 270 -10.33 -5.40 1.51
N CYS A 271 -9.35 -6.23 1.13
CA CYS A 271 -8.57 -7.04 2.05
C CYS A 271 -7.70 -6.20 2.99
N ILE A 272 -7.04 -5.15 2.48
CA ILE A 272 -6.27 -4.20 3.32
C ILE A 272 -7.21 -3.51 4.31
N CYS A 273 -8.35 -3.00 3.85
CA CYS A 273 -9.29 -2.30 4.72
C CYS A 273 -9.90 -3.23 5.77
N LYS A 274 -10.28 -4.46 5.40
CA LYS A 274 -10.78 -5.48 6.32
C LYS A 274 -9.75 -5.82 7.40
N PHE A 275 -8.48 -5.97 7.02
CA PHE A 275 -7.39 -6.20 7.97
C PHE A 275 -7.27 -5.02 8.95
N LEU A 276 -7.12 -3.79 8.45
CA LEU A 276 -6.95 -2.59 9.27
C LEU A 276 -8.16 -2.30 10.19
N ALA A 277 -9.37 -2.52 9.70
CA ALA A 277 -10.60 -2.35 10.48
C ALA A 277 -10.74 -3.40 11.62
N GLY A 278 -10.12 -4.57 11.46
CA GLY A 278 -10.07 -5.60 12.50
C GLY A 278 -9.12 -5.29 13.66
N ILE A 279 -8.26 -4.29 13.52
CA ILE A 279 -7.24 -3.94 14.53
C ILE A 279 -7.84 -2.98 15.54
N ARG A 280 -7.95 -3.43 16.80
CA ARG A 280 -8.45 -2.61 17.90
C ARG A 280 -7.52 -1.43 18.20
N PRO A 281 -8.06 -0.24 18.56
CA PRO A 281 -7.26 0.85 19.10
C PRO A 281 -6.45 0.43 20.33
N HIS A 282 -5.32 1.10 20.57
CA HIS A 282 -4.59 0.94 21.83
C HIS A 282 -5.49 1.33 23.02
N PRO A 283 -5.44 0.63 24.18
CA PRO A 283 -6.33 0.91 25.31
C PRO A 283 -6.29 2.34 25.84
N SER A 284 -5.18 3.06 25.66
CA SER A 284 -5.07 4.48 26.05
C SER A 284 -5.79 5.44 25.10
N ALA A 285 -6.23 4.99 23.92
CA ALA A 285 -6.90 5.82 22.91
C ALA A 285 -8.36 6.16 23.27
N THR A 286 -8.92 5.51 24.31
CA THR A 286 -10.29 5.71 24.80
C THR A 286 -10.38 6.62 26.03
N ALA A 287 -9.24 7.14 26.51
CA ALA A 287 -9.17 8.08 27.63
C ALA A 287 -9.21 9.53 27.14
#